data_AF-A0A8S0TN79-F1
#
_entry.id   AF-A0A8S0TN79-F1
#
_cell.length_a   1.000
_cell.length_b   1.000
_cell.length_c   1.000
_cell.angle_alpha   90.00
_cell.angle_beta   90.00
_cell.angle_gamma   90.00
#
_symmetry.space_group_name_H-M   'P 1'
#
loop_
_entity.id
_entity.type
_entity.pdbx_description
1 polymer ?
#
loop_
_entity_poly.entity_id
_entity_poly.type
_entity_poly.pdbx_seq_one_letter_code
_entity_poly.pdbx_strand_id
1 'polypeptide(L)'
;MEKLIPLLLKYIQSRQIPGGVVVLIAHNARNFDVPFLKRDFSRCSYEIPPDWLFIDTLPLAHAVMKSEGSKVPSKVSLPALGEYYDIPLVGSAHRALSDVHLLAQVLQRLTHDLKLPISGLLQSSFK
;
A
#
# COMPACT_ATOMS: atom_id res chain seq x y z
N MET A 1 -18.92 -1.99 -9.53
CA MET A 1 -17.79 -1.08 -9.77
C MET A 1 -18.21 0.26 -10.36
N GLU A 2 -19.17 0.32 -11.30
CA GLU A 2 -19.61 1.58 -11.93
C GLU A 2 -20.03 2.68 -10.96
N LYS A 3 -20.72 2.35 -9.87
CA LYS A 3 -21.05 3.33 -8.82
C LYS A 3 -19.92 3.55 -7.81
N LEU A 4 -18.93 2.66 -7.75
CA LEU A 4 -17.84 2.72 -6.77
C LEU A 4 -16.73 3.69 -7.19
N ILE A 5 -16.33 3.70 -8.47
CA ILE A 5 -15.28 4.61 -8.95
C ILE A 5 -15.62 6.09 -8.68
N PRO A 6 -16.84 6.58 -8.99
CA PRO A 6 -17.23 7.96 -8.67
C PRO A 6 -17.24 8.24 -7.16
N LEU A 7 -17.65 7.27 -6.33
CA LEU A 7 -17.65 7.42 -4.87
C LEU A 7 -16.23 7.44 -4.31
N LEU A 8 -15.33 6.61 -4.83
CA LEU A 8 -13.91 6.60 -4.46
C LEU A 8 -13.25 7.93 -4.79
N LEU A 9 -13.49 8.46 -5.99
CA LEU A 9 -12.99 9.78 -6.42
C LEU A 9 -13.48 10.88 -5.47
N LYS A 10 -14.80 10.94 -5.18
CA LYS A 10 -15.36 11.92 -4.23
C LYS A 10 -14.78 11.76 -2.83
N TYR A 11 -14.63 10.53 -2.36
CA TYR A 11 -14.07 10.24 -1.04
C TYR A 11 -12.64 10.76 -0.90
N ILE A 12 -11.79 10.49 -1.89
CA ILE A 12 -10.40 10.93 -1.91
C ILE A 12 -10.32 12.46 -2.05
N GLN A 13 -11.07 13.03 -2.99
CA GLN A 13 -11.09 14.48 -3.21
C GLN A 13 -11.49 15.25 -1.94
N SER A 14 -12.45 14.75 -1.16
CA SER A 14 -12.87 15.38 0.10
C SER A 14 -11.82 15.37 1.22
N ARG A 15 -10.76 14.57 1.08
CA ARG A 15 -9.65 14.43 2.05
C ARG A 15 -8.32 14.93 1.50
N GLN A 16 -8.28 15.30 0.23
CA GLN A 16 -7.06 15.73 -0.43
C GLN A 16 -6.65 17.10 0.11
N ILE A 17 -5.36 17.21 0.43
CA ILE A 17 -4.76 18.48 0.85
C ILE A 17 -4.52 19.32 -0.42
N PRO A 18 -4.95 20.61 -0.45
CA PRO A 18 -4.69 21.49 -1.58
C PRO A 18 -3.19 21.55 -1.92
N GLY A 19 -2.84 21.28 -3.18
CA GLY A 19 -1.45 21.23 -3.66
C GLY A 19 -0.68 19.96 -3.24
N GLY A 20 -1.30 19.02 -2.54
CA GLY A 20 -0.73 17.73 -2.18
C GLY A 20 -0.98 16.65 -3.24
N VAL A 21 -0.16 15.60 -3.19
CA VAL A 21 -0.34 14.38 -3.97
C VAL A 21 -1.16 13.34 -3.20
N VAL A 22 -1.90 12.51 -3.91
CA VAL A 22 -2.59 11.35 -3.32
C VAL A 22 -1.66 10.14 -3.43
N VAL A 23 -1.52 9.38 -2.35
CA VAL A 23 -0.70 8.16 -2.35
C VAL A 23 -1.57 6.99 -1.93
N LEU A 24 -1.69 6.00 -2.82
CA LEU A 24 -2.36 4.73 -2.55
C LEU A 24 -1.30 3.65 -2.32
N ILE A 25 -1.41 2.95 -1.18
CA ILE A 25 -0.39 2.02 -0.72
C ILE A 25 -0.99 0.63 -0.65
N ALA A 26 -0.30 -0.36 -1.21
CA ALA A 26 -0.67 -1.76 -1.15
C ALA A 26 0.57 -2.65 -0.98
N HIS A 27 0.35 -3.91 -0.60
CA HIS A 27 1.39 -4.93 -0.53
C HIS A 27 1.32 -5.80 -1.79
N ASN A 28 2.39 -5.82 -2.59
CA ASN A 28 2.40 -6.37 -3.96
C ASN A 28 1.50 -5.58 -4.93
N ALA A 29 1.40 -4.26 -4.71
CA ALA A 29 0.54 -3.35 -5.44
C ALA A 29 0.75 -3.42 -6.97
N ARG A 30 2.01 -3.53 -7.42
CA ARG A 30 2.35 -3.53 -8.85
C ARG A 30 1.75 -4.70 -9.61
N ASN A 31 1.70 -5.87 -8.97
CA ASN A 31 1.27 -7.11 -9.60
C ASN A 31 -0.19 -7.44 -9.31
N PHE A 32 -0.80 -6.82 -8.30
CA PHE A 32 -2.15 -7.16 -7.85
C PHE A 32 -3.09 -5.95 -7.90
N ASP A 33 -3.11 -5.10 -6.88
CA ASP A 33 -4.13 -4.06 -6.70
C ASP A 33 -4.19 -3.05 -7.87
N VAL A 34 -3.03 -2.55 -8.33
CA VAL A 34 -2.98 -1.48 -9.34
C VAL A 34 -3.50 -1.95 -10.71
N PRO A 35 -3.12 -3.14 -11.23
CA PRO A 35 -3.75 -3.69 -12.43
C PRO A 35 -5.28 -3.79 -12.37
N PHE A 36 -5.84 -4.24 -11.23
CA PHE A 36 -7.30 -4.31 -11.05
C PHE A 36 -7.92 -2.92 -11.04
N LEU A 37 -7.33 -1.98 -10.30
CA LEU A 37 -7.83 -0.61 -10.22
C LEU A 37 -7.81 0.07 -11.60
N LYS A 38 -6.70 -0.01 -12.34
CA LYS A 38 -6.57 0.53 -13.71
C LYS A 38 -7.63 -0.03 -14.64
N ARG A 39 -7.85 -1.35 -14.59
CA ARG A 39 -8.88 -2.02 -15.40
C ARG A 39 -10.27 -1.51 -15.05
N ASP A 40 -10.57 -1.32 -13.77
CA ASP A 40 -11.90 -0.89 -13.34
C ASP A 40 -12.18 0.59 -13.63
N PHE A 41 -11.18 1.46 -13.50
CA PHE A 41 -11.27 2.84 -13.98
C PHE A 41 -11.58 2.89 -15.47
N SER A 42 -10.78 2.18 -16.28
CA SER A 42 -10.97 2.10 -17.73
C SER A 42 -12.36 1.55 -18.11
N ARG A 43 -12.80 0.45 -17.48
CA ARG A 43 -14.12 -0.14 -17.71
C ARG A 43 -15.26 0.81 -17.40
N CYS A 44 -15.10 1.69 -16.41
CA CYS A 44 -16.12 2.68 -16.03
C CYS A 44 -15.96 4.02 -16.77
N SER A 45 -15.08 4.11 -17.76
CA SER A 45 -14.78 5.35 -18.51
C SER A 45 -14.27 6.50 -17.63
N TYR A 46 -13.50 6.16 -16.59
CA TYR A 46 -12.78 7.12 -15.76
C TYR A 46 -11.27 6.99 -15.96
N GLU A 47 -10.57 8.10 -15.86
CA GLU A 47 -9.11 8.13 -15.76
C GLU A 47 -8.68 8.18 -14.30
N ILE A 48 -7.55 7.55 -13.99
CA ILE A 48 -6.91 7.71 -12.68
C ILE A 48 -6.29 9.13 -12.66
N PRO A 49 -6.59 9.95 -11.63
CA PRO A 49 -6.04 11.30 -11.57
C PRO A 49 -4.50 11.33 -11.63
N PRO A 50 -3.89 12.28 -12.35
CA PRO A 50 -2.46 12.27 -12.64
C PRO A 50 -1.57 12.57 -11.43
N ASP A 51 -2.17 13.09 -10.36
CA ASP A 51 -1.61 13.42 -9.05
C ASP A 51 -1.71 12.24 -8.05
N TRP A 52 -2.26 11.10 -8.48
CA TRP A 52 -2.23 9.86 -7.70
C TRP A 52 -0.94 9.11 -7.95
N LEU A 53 -0.34 8.65 -6.86
CA LEU A 53 0.88 7.85 -6.81
C LEU A 53 0.57 6.53 -6.12
N PHE A 54 1.24 5.47 -6.55
CA PHE A 54 1.13 4.14 -5.97
C PHE A 54 2.42 3.75 -5.28
N ILE A 55 2.33 3.11 -4.12
CA ILE A 55 3.47 2.54 -3.41
C ILE A 55 3.24 1.06 -3.18
N ASP A 56 4.26 0.29 -3.55
CA ASP A 56 4.32 -1.15 -3.28
C ASP A 56 5.24 -1.40 -2.08
N THR A 57 4.69 -1.96 -1.01
CA THR A 57 5.46 -2.27 0.21
C THR A 57 6.27 -3.56 0.11
N LEU A 58 6.02 -4.42 -0.88
CA LEU A 58 6.71 -5.70 -1.03
C LEU A 58 8.24 -5.51 -1.25
N PRO A 59 8.71 -4.61 -2.13
CA PRO A 59 10.14 -4.30 -2.24
C PRO A 59 10.76 -3.76 -0.95
N LEU A 60 10.02 -2.96 -0.17
CA LEU A 60 10.50 -2.44 1.10
C LEU A 60 10.68 -3.58 2.12
N ALA A 61 9.72 -4.51 2.17
CA ALA A 61 9.83 -5.72 2.98
C ALA A 61 11.07 -6.53 2.61
N HIS A 62 11.30 -6.78 1.32
CA HIS A 62 12.52 -7.45 0.87
C HIS A 62 13.80 -6.70 1.26
N ALA A 63 13.80 -5.36 1.22
CA ALA A 63 14.95 -4.56 1.62
C ALA A 63 15.27 -4.71 3.11
N VAL A 64 14.26 -4.64 4.00
CA VAL A 64 14.45 -4.87 5.44
C VAL A 64 14.95 -6.28 5.70
N MET A 65 14.33 -7.27 5.07
CA MET A 65 14.74 -8.66 5.23
C MET A 65 16.19 -8.90 4.79
N LYS A 66 16.66 -8.20 3.76
CA LYS A 66 18.05 -8.29 3.31
C LYS A 66 19.03 -7.61 4.28
N SER A 67 18.62 -6.52 4.95
CA SER A 67 19.49 -5.82 5.91
C SER A 67 19.64 -6.56 7.24
N GLU A 68 18.65 -7.35 7.65
CA GLU A 68 18.62 -8.08 8.94
C GLU A 68 19.38 -9.43 8.95
N GLY A 69 19.90 -9.90 7.81
CA GLY A 69 20.68 -11.14 7.72
C GLY A 69 19.87 -12.44 7.86
N SER A 70 20.51 -13.60 8.08
CA SER A 70 19.93 -14.97 7.96
C SER A 70 18.79 -15.37 8.91
N LYS A 71 18.12 -14.44 9.60
CA LYS A 71 16.93 -14.69 10.46
C LYS A 71 15.61 -14.30 9.78
N VAL A 72 15.55 -14.42 8.46
CA VAL A 72 14.41 -13.96 7.66
C VAL A 72 13.32 -15.03 7.59
N PRO A 73 12.03 -14.70 7.77
CA PRO A 73 10.94 -15.56 7.32
C PRO A 73 11.03 -15.82 5.80
N SER A 74 10.85 -17.07 5.38
CA SER A 74 10.96 -17.49 3.97
C SER A 74 9.95 -16.81 3.03
N LYS A 75 8.98 -16.10 3.59
CA LYS A 75 7.92 -15.36 2.88
C LYS A 75 7.76 -13.97 3.50
N VAL A 76 7.75 -12.95 2.64
CA VAL A 76 7.49 -11.55 3.01
C VAL A 76 6.04 -11.15 2.76
N SER A 77 5.10 -12.07 2.96
CA SER A 77 3.67 -11.77 2.82
C SER A 77 3.20 -10.84 3.94
N LEU A 78 2.12 -10.10 3.70
CA LEU A 78 1.56 -9.18 4.68
C LEU A 78 1.26 -9.85 6.05
N PRO A 79 0.65 -11.06 6.12
CA PRO A 79 0.47 -11.76 7.40
C PRO A 79 1.79 -12.14 8.08
N ALA A 80 2.76 -12.64 7.32
CA ALA A 80 4.07 -13.03 7.87
C ALA A 80 4.84 -11.82 8.42
N LEU A 81 4.70 -10.65 7.80
CA LEU A 81 5.24 -9.40 8.31
C LEU A 81 4.51 -8.95 9.58
N GLY A 82 3.19 -9.19 9.67
CA GLY A 82 2.41 -8.95 10.89
C GLY A 82 2.92 -9.78 12.07
N GLU A 83 3.12 -11.07 11.85
CA GLU A 83 3.69 -11.99 12.83
C GLU A 83 5.12 -11.58 13.22
N TYR A 84 5.97 -11.25 12.24
CA TYR A 84 7.35 -10.83 12.48
C TYR A 84 7.46 -9.56 13.36
N TYR A 85 6.54 -8.61 13.18
CA TYR A 85 6.52 -7.35 13.94
C TYR A 85 5.65 -7.40 15.19
N ASP A 86 5.15 -8.57 15.60
CA ASP A 86 4.23 -8.76 16.72
C ASP A 86 3.01 -7.82 16.64
N ILE A 87 2.48 -7.63 15.42
CA ILE A 87 1.34 -6.75 15.17
C ILE A 87 0.04 -7.51 15.48
N PRO A 88 -0.80 -7.04 16.42
CA PRO A 88 -2.05 -7.72 16.74
C PRO A 88 -3.04 -7.59 15.59
N LEU A 89 -3.65 -8.71 15.22
CA LEU A 89 -4.69 -8.74 14.20
C LEU A 89 -5.96 -8.05 14.71
N VAL A 90 -6.46 -7.07 13.96
CA VAL A 90 -7.74 -6.41 14.24
C VAL A 90 -8.83 -6.97 13.32
N GLY A 91 -9.67 -7.84 13.86
CA GLY A 91 -10.75 -8.50 13.13
C GLY A 91 -10.34 -9.85 12.53
N SER A 92 -11.04 -10.29 11.48
CA SER A 92 -10.71 -11.54 10.78
C SER A 92 -9.66 -11.28 9.70
N ALA A 93 -8.63 -12.14 9.65
CA ALA A 93 -7.68 -12.19 8.56
C ALA A 93 -8.40 -12.31 7.20
N HIS A 94 -7.81 -11.74 6.15
CA HIS A 94 -8.34 -11.74 4.78
C HIS A 94 -9.63 -10.93 4.57
N ARG A 95 -10.01 -10.10 5.54
CA ARG A 95 -10.98 -9.03 5.32
C ARG A 95 -10.22 -7.80 4.88
N ALA A 96 -10.67 -7.17 3.79
CA ALA A 96 -10.01 -5.98 3.23
C ALA A 96 -9.69 -4.89 4.28
N LEU A 97 -10.61 -4.64 5.23
CA LEU A 97 -10.36 -3.67 6.29
C LEU A 97 -9.30 -4.13 7.30
N SER A 98 -9.27 -5.41 7.67
CA SER A 98 -8.23 -5.96 8.55
C SER A 98 -6.86 -5.86 7.88
N ASP A 99 -6.79 -6.20 6.59
CA ASP A 99 -5.54 -6.14 5.82
C ASP A 99 -5.04 -4.70 5.68
N VAL A 100 -5.93 -3.71 5.55
CA VAL A 100 -5.56 -2.28 5.53
C VAL A 100 -4.98 -1.83 6.88
N HIS A 101 -5.55 -2.25 8.01
CA HIS A 101 -4.99 -1.91 9.33
C HIS A 101 -3.60 -2.53 9.52
N LEU A 102 -3.46 -3.80 9.14
CA LEU A 102 -2.17 -4.49 9.21
C LEU A 102 -1.14 -3.83 8.30
N LEU A 103 -1.51 -3.49 7.06
CA LEU A 103 -0.64 -2.80 6.11
C LEU A 103 -0.16 -1.45 6.62
N ALA A 104 -1.03 -0.67 7.27
CA ALA A 104 -0.65 0.63 7.84
C ALA A 104 0.44 0.48 8.92
N GLN A 105 0.31 -0.52 9.80
CA GLN A 105 1.29 -0.79 10.85
C GLN A 105 2.58 -1.38 10.28
N VAL A 106 2.49 -2.32 9.32
CA VAL A 106 3.66 -2.88 8.63
C VAL A 106 4.45 -1.80 7.89
N LEU A 107 3.77 -0.89 7.16
CA LEU A 107 4.43 0.23 6.49
C LEU A 107 5.23 1.09 7.48
N GLN A 108 4.66 1.38 8.65
CA GLN A 108 5.35 2.16 9.70
C GLN A 108 6.62 1.45 10.17
N ARG A 109 6.57 0.13 10.36
CA ARG A 109 7.74 -0.67 10.77
C ARG A 109 8.81 -0.72 9.68
N LEU A 110 8.42 -1.02 8.45
CA LEU A 110 9.34 -1.07 7.30
C LEU A 110 10.07 0.26 7.08
N THR A 111 9.34 1.37 7.11
CA THR A 111 9.91 2.71 6.92
C THR A 111 10.83 3.10 8.07
N HIS A 112 10.49 2.72 9.31
CA HIS A 112 11.35 2.91 10.47
C HIS A 112 12.68 2.14 10.34
N ASP A 113 12.62 0.85 10.02
CA ASP A 113 13.80 -0.02 9.98
C ASP A 113 14.74 0.37 8.83
N LEU A 114 14.19 0.78 7.69
CA LEU A 114 14.95 1.33 6.57
C LEU A 114 15.44 2.76 6.81
N LYS A 115 15.04 3.41 7.91
CA LYS A 115 15.24 4.85 8.16
C LYS A 115 14.80 5.69 6.95
N LEU A 116 13.70 5.28 6.30
CA LEU A 116 13.25 5.84 5.05
C LEU A 116 12.43 7.11 5.30
N PRO A 117 12.90 8.30 4.92
CA PRO A 117 12.12 9.53 5.04
C PRO A 117 10.95 9.54 4.06
N ILE A 118 9.96 10.40 4.30
CA ILE A 118 8.78 10.58 3.41
C ILE A 118 9.21 10.84 1.96
N SER A 119 10.25 11.65 1.74
CA SER A 119 10.78 11.92 0.39
C SER A 119 11.28 10.66 -0.31
N GLY A 120 11.98 9.78 0.40
CA GLY A 120 12.43 8.49 -0.13
C GLY A 120 11.26 7.55 -0.42
N LEU A 121 10.25 7.55 0.44
CA LEU A 121 9.02 6.80 0.21
C LEU A 121 8.30 7.28 -1.07
N LEU A 122 8.16 8.60 -1.26
CA LEU A 122 7.59 9.18 -2.47
C LEU A 122 8.43 8.89 -3.73
N GLN A 123 9.76 8.88 -3.64
CA GLN A 123 10.63 8.50 -4.75
C GLN A 123 10.45 7.03 -5.18
N SER A 124 10.05 6.15 -4.27
CA SER A 124 9.76 4.75 -4.57
C SER A 124 8.40 4.51 -5.25
N SER A 125 7.57 5.56 -5.35
CA SER A 125 6.23 5.49 -5.92
C SER A 125 6.24 5.36 -7.45
N PHE A 126 5.09 4.97 -8.01
CA PHE A 126 4.89 4.80 -9.45
C PHE A 126 3.46 5.23 -9.86
N LYS A 127 3.21 5.28 -11.17
CA LYS A 127 1.90 5.61 -11.76
C LYS A 127 1.22 4.39 -12.39
#